data_AF-K1RZS1-F1
#
_entry.id   AF-K1RZS1-F1
#
_cell.length_a   1.000
_cell.length_b   1.000
_cell.length_c   1.000
_cell.angle_alpha   90.00
_cell.angle_beta   90.00
_cell.angle_gamma   90.00
#
_symmetry.space_group_name_H-M   'P 1'
#
loop_
_entity.id
_entity.type
_entity.pdbx_description
1 polymer ?
#
loop_
_entity_poly.entity_id
_entity_poly.type
_entity_poly.pdbx_seq_one_letter_code
_entity_poly.pdbx_strand_id
1 'polypeptide(L)' 'NLQSHTVPVPMVDIGLAQLAMHSAVETAAVADADAMVRAVAGFYRVHLRSLGDARYTLE' A
#
# COMPACT_ATOMS: atom_id res chain seq x y z
N ASN A 1 -11.40 1.24 0.97
CA ASN A 1 -10.56 2.44 1.06
C ASN A 1 -11.29 3.52 1.80
N LEU A 2 -10.88 3.83 3.04
CA LEU A 2 -11.67 4.67 3.94
C LEU A 2 -11.78 6.13 3.45
N GLN A 3 -10.75 6.64 2.77
CA GLN A 3 -10.68 8.04 2.36
C GLN A 3 -11.24 8.31 0.95
N SER A 4 -11.66 7.26 0.21
CA SER A 4 -12.11 7.41 -1.19
C SER A 4 -13.40 8.23 -1.34
N HIS A 5 -14.12 8.44 -0.24
CA HIS A 5 -15.32 9.29 -0.20
C HIS A 5 -15.02 10.75 0.11
N THR A 6 -13.79 11.06 0.54
CA THR A 6 -13.37 12.42 0.94
C THR A 6 -12.44 13.03 -0.09
N VAL A 7 -11.61 12.21 -0.75
CA VAL A 7 -10.63 12.67 -1.74
C VAL A 7 -10.78 11.85 -3.03
N PRO A 8 -10.95 12.48 -4.21
CA PRO A 8 -11.14 11.78 -5.48
C PRO A 8 -9.81 11.31 -6.07
N VAL A 9 -9.05 10.54 -5.30
CA VAL A 9 -7.76 9.97 -5.70
C VAL A 9 -7.88 8.45 -5.71
N PRO A 10 -7.38 7.74 -6.75
CA PRO A 10 -7.31 6.28 -6.73
C PRO A 10 -6.43 5.82 -5.57
N MET A 11 -6.95 4.89 -4.76
CA MET A 11 -6.25 4.41 -3.57
C MET A 11 -6.41 2.90 -3.41
N VAL A 12 -5.39 2.29 -2.82
CA VAL A 12 -5.34 0.87 -2.49
C VAL A 12 -5.11 0.73 -0.99
N ASP A 13 -5.89 -0.12 -0.33
CA ASP A 13 -5.62 -0.49 1.07
C ASP A 13 -4.63 -1.64 1.08
N ILE A 14 -3.54 -1.49 1.82
CA ILE A 14 -2.53 -2.53 2.02
C ILE A 14 -2.29 -2.73 3.51
N GLY A 15 -1.76 -3.90 3.89
CA GLY A 15 -1.46 -4.22 5.28
C GLY A 15 -0.59 -5.46 5.40
N LEU A 16 -0.12 -5.71 6.62
CA LEU A 16 0.61 -6.92 6.96
C LEU A 16 -0.35 -8.05 7.30
N ALA A 17 -0.02 -9.27 6.88
CA ALA A 17 -0.71 -10.44 7.41
C ALA A 17 -0.37 -10.58 8.90
N GLN A 18 -1.38 -10.87 9.70
CA GLN A 18 -1.22 -11.12 11.12
C GLN A 18 -2.20 -12.18 11.62
N LEU A 19 -1.85 -12.77 12.76
CA LEU A 19 -2.68 -13.72 13.49
C LEU A 19 -3.25 -13.07 14.77
N ALA A 20 -4.45 -13.52 15.13
CA ALA A 20 -5.18 -13.06 16.31
C ALA A 20 -5.48 -11.54 16.31
N MET A 21 -5.82 -10.98 15.14
CA MET A 21 -6.23 -9.58 15.02
C MET A 21 -7.37 -9.27 16.01
N HIS A 22 -7.22 -8.19 16.79
CA HIS A 22 -8.05 -7.78 17.94
C HIS A 22 -7.81 -8.51 19.26
N SER A 23 -6.78 -9.34 19.37
CA SER A 23 -6.33 -9.93 20.64
C SER A 23 -5.55 -8.92 21.51
N ALA A 24 -5.40 -9.21 22.80
CA ALA A 24 -4.48 -8.48 23.68
C ALA A 24 -3.01 -8.60 23.22
N VAL A 25 -2.69 -9.65 22.47
CA VAL A 25 -1.38 -9.85 21.83
C VAL A 25 -1.60 -10.37 20.42
N GLU A 26 -1.15 -9.62 19.44
CA GLU A 26 -1.16 -9.95 18.00
C GLU A 26 0.21 -10.48 17.57
N THR A 27 0.26 -11.23 16.47
CA THR A 27 1.53 -11.78 15.95
C THR A 27 1.60 -11.61 14.44
N ALA A 28 2.72 -11.10 13.95
CA ALA A 28 3.01 -10.94 12.52
C ALA A 28 4.44 -11.41 12.22
N ALA A 29 4.73 -11.75 10.97
CA ALA A 29 6.08 -12.13 10.58
C ALA A 29 6.97 -10.89 10.43
N VAL A 30 8.20 -10.96 10.94
CA VAL A 30 9.20 -9.89 10.76
C VAL A 30 9.49 -9.65 9.27
N ALA A 31 9.52 -10.72 8.47
CA ALA A 31 9.71 -10.63 7.04
C ALA A 31 8.61 -9.83 6.32
N ASP A 32 7.37 -9.87 6.82
CA ASP A 32 6.27 -9.10 6.23
C ASP A 32 6.47 -7.60 6.50
N ALA A 33 7.01 -7.23 7.67
CA ALA A 33 7.37 -5.84 7.96
C ALA A 33 8.47 -5.32 7.02
N ASP A 34 9.50 -6.12 6.76
CA ASP A 34 10.55 -5.78 5.79
C ASP A 34 9.98 -5.65 4.35
N ALA A 35 9.07 -6.55 3.98
CA ALA A 35 8.40 -6.49 2.68
C ALA A 35 7.55 -5.21 2.55
N MET A 36 6.85 -4.80 3.60
CA MET A 36 6.05 -3.57 3.60
C MET A 36 6.92 -2.32 3.51
N VAL A 37 8.06 -2.28 4.21
CA VAL A 37 9.03 -1.19 4.07
C VAL A 37 9.49 -1.05 2.61
N ARG A 38 9.81 -2.18 1.96
CA ARG A 38 10.22 -2.18 0.54
C ARG A 38 9.08 -1.77 -0.38
N ALA A 39 7.87 -2.24 -0.13
CA ALA A 39 6.69 -1.91 -0.94
C ALA A 39 6.36 -0.42 -0.88
N VAL A 40 6.30 0.16 0.33
CA VAL A 40 6.04 1.59 0.53
C VAL A 40 7.17 2.45 -0.03
N ALA A 41 8.43 2.05 0.20
CA ALA A 41 9.57 2.75 -0.39
C ALA A 41 9.53 2.70 -1.92
N GLY A 42 9.17 1.57 -2.52
CA GLY A 42 8.99 1.43 -3.96
C GLY A 42 7.87 2.33 -4.48
N PHE A 43 6.71 2.33 -3.83
CA PHE A 43 5.56 3.15 -4.20
C PHE A 43 5.91 4.65 -4.26
N TYR A 44 6.62 5.17 -3.26
CA TYR A 44 7.00 6.59 -3.23
C TYR A 44 8.22 6.95 -4.09
N ARG A 45 9.00 5.96 -4.55
CA ARG A 45 10.19 6.19 -5.40
C ARG A 45 9.91 6.01 -6.89
N VAL A 46 8.82 5.34 -7.26
CA VAL A 46 8.44 5.17 -8.66
C VAL A 46 8.04 6.51 -9.27
N HIS A 47 8.51 6.76 -10.48
CA HIS A 47 8.02 7.86 -11.29
C HIS A 47 6.87 7.37 -12.15
N LEU A 48 5.77 8.13 -12.16
CA LEU A 48 4.63 7.86 -13.02
C LEU A 48 4.72 8.74 -14.26
N ARG A 49 4.69 8.11 -15.44
CA ARG A 49 4.55 8.80 -16.71
C ARG A 49 3.14 8.65 -17.23
N SER A 50 2.45 9.77 -17.43
CA SER A 50 1.14 9.80 -18.08
C SER A 50 1.28 9.50 -19.57
N LEU A 51 0.44 8.60 -20.07
CA LEU A 51 0.34 8.24 -21.49
C LEU A 51 -0.87 8.89 -22.17
N GLY A 52 -1.69 9.65 -21.43
CA GLY A 52 -3.00 10.12 -21.87
C GLY A 52 -4.13 9.14 -21.56
N ASP A 53 -5.39 9.58 -21.67
CA ASP A 53 -6.60 8.76 -21.45
C ASP A 53 -6.64 8.02 -20.10
N ALA A 54 -6.17 8.66 -19.03
CA ALA A 54 -6.01 8.07 -17.70
C ALA A 54 -5.13 6.80 -17.65
N ARG A 55 -4.27 6.59 -18.66
CA ARG A 55 -3.26 5.53 -18.66
C ARG A 55 -1.92 6.06 -18.17
N TYR A 56 -1.26 5.26 -17.35
CA TYR A 56 0.04 5.57 -16.76
C TYR A 56 0.98 4.37 -16.92
N THR A 57 2.27 4.65 -17.04
CA THR A 57 3.34 3.65 -16.91
C THR A 57 4.25 4.02 -15.74
N LEU A 58 4.94 3.01 -15.22
CA LEU A 58 6.07 3.20 -14.32
C LEU A 58 7.29 3.60 -15.17
N GLU A 59 8.10 4.51 -14.65
CA GLU A 59 9.41 4.92 -15.17
C GLU A 59 10.49 4.65 -14.11
#